data_AF-A0A315QX40-F1
#
_entry.id   AF-A0A315QX40-F1
#
_cell.length_a   1.000
_cell.length_b   1.000
_cell.length_c   1.000
_cell.angle_alpha   90.00
_cell.angle_beta   90.00
_cell.angle_gamma   90.00
#
_symmetry.space_group_name_H-M   'P 1'
#
loop_
_entity.id
_entity.type
_entity.pdbx_description
1 polymer ?
#
loop_
_entity_poly.entity_id
_entity_poly.type
_entity_poly.pdbx_seq_one_letter_code
_entity_poly.pdbx_strand_id
1 'polypeptide(L)'
;MNNVYTLLINFLDQNNRVDYHKVKLLLANNLKLGQKNFYIKDSNLDYSQLSCSDKKEYYKKMVKLMPEESDFKIELNFNSLRDIQEIIKDLNKTEKKFDLVLKSPSITEETMGSYFKDYLSYLNFLSSNSSRNFYISFNTRLLSLIEGETLIKKTKDFQAVKGFVTNPVYPYDLD
;
A
#
# COMPACT_ATOMS: atom_id res chain seq x y z
N MET A 1 -10.67 18.30 -9.74
CA MET A 1 -10.48 18.13 -8.29
C MET A 1 -9.07 17.64 -8.04
N ASN A 2 -8.35 18.23 -7.09
CA ASN A 2 -7.02 17.75 -6.72
C ASN A 2 -7.18 16.48 -5.88
N ASN A 3 -6.75 15.33 -6.41
CA ASN A 3 -6.75 14.04 -5.71
C ASN A 3 -5.55 13.96 -4.73
N VAL A 4 -5.47 14.90 -3.79
CA VAL A 4 -4.41 14.97 -2.78
C VAL A 4 -4.82 14.12 -1.59
N TYR A 5 -4.01 13.13 -1.23
CA TYR A 5 -4.25 12.26 -0.08
C TYR A 5 -3.39 12.71 1.10
N THR A 6 -4.00 12.85 2.28
CA THR A 6 -3.24 13.06 3.52
C THR A 6 -2.64 11.75 3.97
N LEU A 7 -1.33 11.74 4.18
CA LEU A 7 -0.62 10.64 4.81
C LEU A 7 -1.07 10.49 6.27
N LEU A 8 -1.56 9.30 6.63
CA LEU A 8 -1.90 8.98 8.00
C LEU A 8 -0.67 8.47 8.74
N ILE A 9 -0.19 9.29 9.68
CA ILE A 9 0.87 8.93 10.61
C ILE A 9 0.32 8.05 11.74
N ASN A 10 1.09 7.05 12.14
CA ASN A 10 0.76 6.26 13.32
C ASN A 10 1.35 6.93 14.56
N PHE A 11 0.49 7.24 15.52
CA PHE A 11 0.94 7.64 16.84
C PHE A 11 1.21 6.39 17.65
N LEU A 12 2.36 6.32 18.32
CA LEU A 12 2.70 5.20 19.19
C LEU A 12 2.48 5.58 20.66
N ASP A 13 2.02 4.63 21.46
CA ASP A 13 1.96 4.73 22.91
C ASP A 13 3.31 4.36 23.54
N GLN A 14 3.39 4.44 24.87
CA GLN A 14 4.58 4.08 25.66
C GLN A 14 5.04 2.61 25.50
N ASN A 15 4.21 1.75 24.91
CA ASN A 15 4.51 0.35 24.64
C ASN A 15 4.76 0.08 23.15
N ASN A 16 5.01 1.13 22.36
CA ASN A 16 5.17 1.07 20.90
C ASN A 16 3.95 0.49 20.16
N ARG A 17 2.75 0.59 20.73
CA ARG A 17 1.49 0.20 20.08
C ARG A 17 0.82 1.41 19.47
N VAL A 18 0.05 1.19 18.42
CA VAL A 18 -0.70 2.27 17.75
C VAL A 18 -1.76 2.85 18.68
N ASP A 19 -1.68 4.15 18.93
CA ASP A 19 -2.67 4.96 19.63
C ASP A 19 -3.79 5.38 18.66
N TYR A 20 -4.80 4.51 18.58
CA TYR A 20 -5.96 4.72 17.71
C TYR A 20 -6.84 5.92 18.12
N HIS A 21 -6.75 6.39 19.37
CA HIS A 21 -7.48 7.58 19.79
C HIS A 21 -6.89 8.82 19.10
N LYS A 22 -5.56 8.96 19.09
CA LYS A 22 -4.89 10.05 18.37
C LYS A 22 -5.11 9.98 16.85
N VAL A 23 -5.11 8.78 16.27
CA VAL A 23 -5.47 8.59 14.85
C VAL A 23 -6.88 9.11 14.56
N LYS A 24 -7.86 8.80 15.44
CA LYS A 24 -9.24 9.28 15.30
C LYS A 24 -9.33 10.81 15.37
N LEU A 25 -8.56 11.45 16.27
CA LEU A 25 -8.49 12.91 16.37
C LEU A 25 -7.88 13.54 15.10
N LEU A 26 -6.82 12.95 14.56
CA LEU A 26 -6.21 13.39 13.30
C LEU A 26 -7.21 13.34 12.13
N LEU A 27 -7.95 12.23 12.00
CA LEU A 27 -8.98 12.07 10.97
C LEU A 27 -10.08 13.13 11.10
N ALA A 28 -10.60 13.34 12.32
CA ALA A 28 -11.64 14.33 12.57
C ALA A 28 -11.18 15.76 12.24
N ASN A 29 -9.93 16.11 12.57
CA ASN A 29 -9.38 17.42 12.26
C ASN A 29 -9.17 17.62 10.75
N ASN A 30 -8.69 16.60 10.02
CA ASN A 30 -8.57 16.66 8.57
C ASN A 30 -9.93 16.86 7.88
N LEU A 31 -10.96 16.13 8.34
CA LEU A 31 -12.32 16.30 7.82
C LEU A 31 -12.86 17.72 8.03
N LYS A 32 -12.64 18.31 9.21
CA LYS A 32 -13.03 19.71 9.48
C LYS A 32 -12.37 20.71 8.54
N LEU A 33 -11.18 20.39 8.05
CA LEU A 33 -10.43 21.18 7.07
C LEU A 33 -10.78 20.82 5.61
N GLY A 34 -11.79 19.98 5.39
CA GLY A 34 -12.27 19.59 4.07
C GLY A 34 -11.48 18.46 3.40
N GLN A 35 -10.48 17.88 4.07
CA GLN A 35 -9.75 16.74 3.54
C GLN A 35 -10.53 15.44 3.75
N LYS A 36 -10.80 14.73 2.66
CA LYS A 36 -11.54 13.44 2.66
C LYS A 36 -10.73 12.28 2.09
N ASN A 37 -9.52 12.53 1.59
CA ASN A 37 -8.68 11.54 0.95
C ASN A 37 -7.51 11.17 1.88
N PHE A 38 -7.34 9.89 2.20
CA PHE A 38 -6.31 9.42 3.13
C PHE A 38 -5.42 8.31 2.57
N TYR A 39 -4.13 8.37 2.88
CA TYR A 39 -3.17 7.34 2.48
C TYR A 39 -2.54 6.72 3.73
N ILE A 40 -2.75 5.43 3.92
CA ILE A 40 -2.11 4.65 5.00
C ILE A 40 -0.84 4.04 4.41
N LYS A 41 0.32 4.62 4.74
CA LYS A 41 1.62 4.14 4.24
C LYS A 41 2.20 3.09 5.16
N ASP A 42 2.92 2.15 4.56
CA ASP A 42 3.61 1.11 5.29
C ASP A 42 4.78 1.65 6.15
N SER A 43 5.57 2.61 5.66
CA SER A 43 6.74 3.11 6.40
C SER A 43 6.39 3.76 7.75
N ASN A 44 5.11 3.98 8.03
CA ASN A 44 4.63 4.57 9.27
C ASN A 44 4.43 3.54 10.40
N LEU A 45 4.60 2.24 10.17
CA LEU A 45 4.79 1.27 11.25
C LEU A 45 6.19 0.68 11.12
N ASP A 46 6.84 0.40 12.25
CA ASP A 46 8.00 -0.50 12.27
C ASP A 46 7.52 -1.94 12.01
N TYR A 47 7.13 -2.20 10.76
CA TYR A 47 6.58 -3.48 10.30
C TYR A 47 7.58 -4.64 10.42
N SER A 48 8.87 -4.35 10.65
CA SER A 48 9.92 -5.36 10.82
C SER A 48 9.68 -6.21 12.08
N GLN A 49 9.02 -5.65 13.10
CA GLN A 49 8.81 -6.30 14.40
C GLN A 49 7.42 -6.93 14.56
N LEU A 50 6.48 -6.65 13.65
CA LEU A 50 5.08 -7.11 13.78
C LEU A 50 4.84 -8.46 13.11
N SER A 51 4.12 -9.35 13.80
CA SER A 51 3.65 -10.61 13.20
C SER A 51 2.60 -10.34 12.11
N CYS A 52 2.37 -11.32 11.23
CA CYS A 52 1.30 -11.22 10.23
C CYS A 52 -0.08 -11.00 10.88
N SER A 53 -0.34 -11.62 12.04
CA SER A 53 -1.57 -11.42 12.81
C SER A 53 -1.73 -9.97 13.29
N ASP A 54 -0.67 -9.36 13.82
CA ASP A 54 -0.71 -7.98 14.30
C ASP A 54 -0.95 -7.00 13.14
N LYS A 55 -0.34 -7.26 11.98
CA LYS A 55 -0.58 -6.48 10.75
C LYS A 55 -2.04 -6.58 10.32
N LYS A 56 -2.64 -7.78 10.36
CA LYS A 56 -4.08 -7.97 10.06
C LYS A 56 -4.97 -7.15 10.98
N GLU A 57 -4.70 -7.23 12.29
CA GLU A 57 -5.48 -6.50 13.29
C GLU A 57 -5.34 -4.98 13.10
N TYR A 58 -4.14 -4.49 12.82
CA TYR A 58 -3.89 -3.08 12.52
C TYR A 58 -4.75 -2.59 11.36
N TYR A 59 -4.67 -3.23 10.19
CA TYR A 59 -5.43 -2.76 9.02
C TYR A 59 -6.94 -2.83 9.25
N LYS A 60 -7.43 -3.87 9.94
CA LYS A 60 -8.83 -3.98 10.32
C LYS A 60 -9.29 -2.82 11.20
N LYS A 61 -8.48 -2.44 12.20
CA LYS A 61 -8.78 -1.27 13.06
C LYS A 61 -8.74 0.03 12.27
N MET A 62 -7.75 0.21 11.39
CA MET A 62 -7.65 1.39 10.55
C MET A 62 -8.86 1.55 9.61
N VAL A 63 -9.26 0.48 8.91
CA VAL A 63 -10.44 0.50 8.04
C VAL A 63 -11.71 0.88 8.81
N LYS A 64 -11.87 0.36 10.03
CA LYS A 64 -13.00 0.71 10.92
C LYS A 64 -12.98 2.17 11.37
N LEU A 65 -11.81 2.77 11.53
CA LEU A 65 -11.66 4.17 11.94
C LEU A 65 -11.87 5.17 10.81
N MET A 66 -11.72 4.74 9.55
CA MET A 66 -11.89 5.63 8.41
C MET A 66 -13.31 6.22 8.39
N PRO A 67 -13.47 7.54 8.14
CA PRO A 67 -14.78 8.18 8.00
C PRO A 67 -15.60 7.59 6.85
N GLU A 68 -16.92 7.47 6.95
CA GLU A 68 -17.76 6.83 5.92
C GLU A 68 -17.58 7.41 4.51
N GLU A 69 -17.51 8.73 4.39
CA GLU A 69 -17.35 9.43 3.11
C GLU A 69 -15.90 9.55 2.63
N SER A 70 -14.92 8.99 3.36
CA SER A 70 -13.53 9.12 2.96
C SER A 70 -13.16 8.17 1.83
N ASP A 71 -12.41 8.68 0.85
CA ASP A 71 -11.63 7.82 -0.03
C ASP A 71 -10.27 7.55 0.61
N PHE A 72 -9.82 6.31 0.57
CA PHE A 72 -8.53 5.97 1.16
C PHE A 72 -7.84 4.82 0.46
N LYS A 73 -6.51 4.85 0.60
CA LYS A 73 -5.59 3.85 0.08
C LYS A 73 -4.83 3.22 1.22
N ILE A 74 -4.61 1.91 1.12
CA ILE A 74 -3.78 1.17 2.08
C ILE A 74 -2.57 0.59 1.36
N GLU A 75 -1.38 1.08 1.70
CA GLU A 75 -0.13 0.45 1.29
C GLU A 75 0.14 -0.77 2.15
N LEU A 76 0.37 -1.89 1.48
CA LEU A 76 0.70 -3.15 2.11
C LEU A 76 2.15 -3.51 1.80
N ASN A 77 2.95 -3.73 2.84
CA ASN A 77 4.33 -4.21 2.73
C ASN A 77 4.52 -5.47 3.57
N PHE A 78 4.90 -6.56 2.90
CA PHE A 78 5.02 -7.86 3.51
C PHE A 78 6.20 -8.64 2.98
N ASN A 79 6.65 -9.57 3.81
CA ASN A 79 7.84 -10.38 3.57
C ASN A 79 7.56 -11.59 2.69
N SER A 80 6.28 -11.92 2.42
CA SER A 80 5.91 -13.09 1.63
C SER A 80 4.56 -12.92 0.90
N LEU A 81 4.40 -13.65 -0.21
CA LEU A 81 3.10 -13.74 -0.92
C LEU A 81 2.01 -14.38 -0.04
N ARG A 82 2.38 -15.30 0.87
CA ARG A 82 1.45 -15.92 1.79
C ARG A 82 0.83 -14.90 2.75
N ASP A 83 1.65 -14.01 3.32
CA ASP A 83 1.16 -12.95 4.20
C ASP A 83 0.27 -11.95 3.46
N ILE A 84 0.68 -11.59 2.23
CA ILE A 84 -0.15 -10.77 1.33
C ILE A 84 -1.53 -11.42 1.16
N GLN A 85 -1.58 -12.72 0.83
CA GLN A 85 -2.82 -13.45 0.59
C GLN A 85 -3.74 -13.43 1.81
N GLU A 86 -3.19 -13.73 3.00
CA GLU A 86 -3.97 -13.77 4.22
C GLU A 86 -4.59 -12.42 4.58
N ILE A 87 -3.84 -11.34 4.38
CA ILE A 87 -4.31 -9.99 4.69
C ILE A 87 -5.32 -9.53 3.66
N ILE A 88 -5.06 -9.73 2.37
CA ILE A 88 -6.02 -9.43 1.30
C ILE A 88 -7.33 -10.18 1.53
N LYS A 89 -7.27 -11.47 1.89
CA LYS A 89 -8.48 -12.27 2.18
C LYS A 89 -9.31 -11.67 3.30
N ASP A 90 -8.69 -11.12 4.35
CA ASP A 90 -9.43 -10.47 5.44
C ASP A 90 -9.98 -9.10 5.01
N LEU A 91 -9.16 -8.31 4.31
CA LEU A 91 -9.58 -7.02 3.78
C LEU A 91 -10.74 -7.15 2.79
N ASN A 92 -10.78 -8.18 1.95
CA ASN A 92 -11.89 -8.43 1.01
C ASN A 92 -13.25 -8.63 1.69
N LYS A 93 -13.28 -9.02 2.98
CA LYS A 93 -14.54 -9.17 3.74
C LYS A 93 -15.14 -7.85 4.19
N THR A 94 -14.39 -6.75 4.07
CA THR A 94 -14.85 -5.44 4.52
C THR A 94 -15.71 -4.78 3.45
N GLU A 95 -16.94 -4.39 3.79
CA GLU A 95 -17.87 -3.74 2.86
C GLU A 95 -17.39 -2.36 2.40
N LYS A 96 -16.59 -1.68 3.23
CA LYS A 96 -16.02 -0.38 2.90
C LYS A 96 -15.10 -0.48 1.67
N LYS A 97 -15.36 0.38 0.68
CA LYS A 97 -14.53 0.49 -0.53
C LYS A 97 -13.26 1.26 -0.22
N PHE A 98 -12.14 0.74 -0.71
CA PHE A 98 -10.81 1.35 -0.68
C PHE A 98 -9.91 0.62 -1.67
N ASP A 99 -8.87 1.30 -2.12
CA ASP A 99 -7.87 0.74 -3.02
C ASP A 99 -6.65 0.27 -2.22
N LEU A 100 -6.00 -0.79 -2.71
CA LEU A 100 -4.73 -1.25 -2.17
C LEU A 100 -3.57 -0.58 -2.90
N VAL A 101 -2.44 -0.46 -2.23
CA VAL A 101 -1.16 -0.08 -2.84
C VAL A 101 -0.15 -1.15 -2.50
N LEU A 102 0.49 -1.70 -3.53
CA LEU A 102 1.34 -2.89 -3.40
C LEU A 102 2.70 -2.62 -3.99
N LYS A 103 3.75 -2.84 -3.20
CA LYS A 103 5.13 -2.69 -3.69
C LYS A 103 5.38 -3.67 -4.84
N SER A 104 5.95 -3.14 -5.91
CA SER A 104 6.50 -3.97 -6.99
C SER A 104 7.52 -4.97 -6.41
N PRO A 105 7.66 -6.17 -7.00
CA PRO A 105 8.80 -7.02 -6.75
C PRO A 105 10.12 -6.26 -6.89
N SER A 106 11.09 -6.57 -6.03
CA SER A 106 12.44 -6.01 -6.09
C SER A 106 13.23 -6.57 -7.27
N ILE A 107 14.14 -5.76 -7.82
CA ILE A 107 15.17 -6.24 -8.75
C ILE A 107 16.45 -6.50 -7.97
N THR A 108 17.02 -7.69 -8.19
CA THR A 108 18.39 -8.06 -7.82
C THR A 108 19.16 -8.38 -9.10
N GLU A 109 20.48 -8.56 -9.00
CA GLU A 109 21.30 -9.01 -10.13
C GLU A 109 20.77 -10.32 -10.74
N GLU A 110 20.26 -11.22 -9.89
CA GLU A 110 19.70 -12.50 -10.28
C GLU A 110 18.34 -12.35 -11.00
N THR A 111 17.49 -11.41 -10.60
CA THR A 111 16.12 -11.26 -11.14
C THR A 111 16.00 -10.22 -12.25
N MET A 112 17.06 -9.46 -12.55
CA MET A 112 17.02 -8.39 -13.56
C MET A 112 16.54 -8.90 -14.93
N GLY A 113 17.03 -10.05 -15.38
CA GLY A 113 16.63 -10.66 -16.66
C GLY A 113 15.20 -11.23 -16.67
N SER A 114 14.63 -11.55 -15.51
CA SER A 114 13.29 -12.12 -15.36
C SER A 114 12.26 -11.14 -14.81
N TYR A 115 12.64 -9.89 -14.52
CA TYR A 115 11.81 -8.95 -13.77
C TYR A 115 10.37 -8.86 -14.27
N PHE A 116 10.16 -8.69 -15.58
CA PHE A 116 8.80 -8.58 -16.12
C PHE A 116 7.99 -9.88 -16.04
N LYS A 117 8.65 -11.05 -16.03
CA LYS A 117 7.98 -12.33 -15.78
C LYS A 117 7.52 -12.42 -14.33
N ASP A 118 8.36 -11.99 -13.40
CA ASP A 118 8.05 -12.00 -11.97
C ASP A 118 6.97 -10.97 -11.64
N TYR A 119 7.05 -9.78 -12.24
CA TYR A 119 6.03 -8.74 -12.17
C TYR A 119 4.66 -9.23 -12.66
N LEU A 120 4.59 -9.87 -13.84
CA LEU A 120 3.33 -10.41 -14.36
C LEU A 120 2.78 -11.54 -13.48
N SER A 121 3.65 -12.41 -12.97
CA SER A 121 3.24 -13.47 -12.03
C SER A 121 2.67 -12.87 -10.75
N TYR A 122 3.28 -11.79 -10.26
CA TYR A 122 2.79 -11.02 -9.11
C TYR A 122 1.42 -10.38 -9.39
N LEU A 123 1.23 -9.71 -10.52
CA LEU A 123 -0.06 -9.11 -10.89
C LEU A 123 -1.18 -10.16 -11.02
N ASN A 124 -0.88 -11.32 -11.61
CA ASN A 124 -1.82 -12.44 -11.71
C ASN A 124 -2.22 -12.95 -10.32
N PHE A 125 -1.23 -13.14 -9.45
CA PHE A 125 -1.47 -13.53 -8.06
C PHE A 125 -2.39 -12.54 -7.35
N LEU A 126 -2.13 -11.24 -7.44
CA LEU A 126 -2.94 -10.20 -6.82
C LEU A 126 -4.37 -10.16 -7.37
N SER A 127 -4.51 -10.19 -8.69
CA SER A 127 -5.81 -10.15 -9.38
C SER A 127 -6.67 -11.37 -9.05
N SER A 128 -6.04 -12.53 -8.80
CA SER A 128 -6.75 -13.76 -8.43
C SER A 128 -7.18 -13.80 -6.95
N ASN A 129 -6.53 -13.01 -6.09
CA ASN A 129 -6.75 -13.06 -4.65
C ASN A 129 -7.45 -11.83 -4.08
N SER A 130 -7.48 -10.70 -4.81
CA SER A 130 -8.13 -9.46 -4.38
C SER A 130 -9.38 -9.17 -5.19
N SER A 131 -10.48 -8.83 -4.51
CA SER A 131 -11.65 -8.21 -5.15
C SER A 131 -11.52 -6.69 -5.23
N ARG A 132 -10.40 -6.13 -4.76
CA ARG A 132 -10.15 -4.69 -4.70
C ARG A 132 -9.30 -4.25 -5.87
N ASN A 133 -9.48 -2.98 -6.23
CA ASN A 133 -8.52 -2.35 -7.13
C ASN A 133 -7.20 -2.10 -6.40
N PHE A 134 -6.12 -2.01 -7.15
CA PHE A 134 -4.82 -1.73 -6.59
C PHE A 134 -3.96 -0.82 -7.46
N TYR A 135 -3.04 -0.11 -6.81
CA TYR A 135 -1.93 0.60 -7.44
C TYR A 135 -0.66 -0.18 -7.18
N ILE A 136 0.28 -0.12 -8.12
CA ILE A 136 1.61 -0.67 -7.90
C ILE A 136 2.56 0.45 -7.49
N SER A 137 3.19 0.27 -6.34
CA SER A 137 4.17 1.16 -5.76
C SER A 137 5.56 0.81 -6.27
N PHE A 138 6.22 1.79 -6.87
CA PHE A 138 7.59 1.72 -7.37
C PHE A 138 8.45 2.73 -6.65
N ASN A 139 9.72 2.42 -6.45
CA ASN A 139 10.71 3.45 -6.15
C ASN A 139 11.34 3.96 -7.46
N THR A 140 11.82 5.20 -7.49
CA THR A 140 12.37 5.80 -8.73
C THR A 140 13.61 5.07 -9.25
N ARG A 141 14.41 4.45 -8.37
CA ARG A 141 15.58 3.64 -8.77
C ARG A 141 15.18 2.42 -9.58
N LEU A 142 14.12 1.72 -9.18
CA LEU A 142 13.58 0.59 -9.94
C LEU A 142 13.11 1.06 -11.33
N LEU A 143 12.40 2.19 -11.38
CA LEU A 143 11.94 2.76 -12.65
C LEU A 143 13.09 3.13 -13.60
N SER A 144 14.27 3.51 -13.08
CA SER A 144 15.45 3.76 -13.92
C SER A 144 16.13 2.48 -14.46
N LEU A 145 15.80 1.31 -13.91
CA LEU A 145 16.40 0.02 -14.29
C LEU A 145 15.52 -0.79 -15.24
N ILE A 146 14.29 -0.35 -15.49
CA ILE A 146 13.32 -1.07 -16.31
C ILE A 146 12.79 -0.19 -17.44
N GLU A 147 12.32 -0.84 -18.50
CA GLU A 147 11.76 -0.16 -19.67
C GLU A 147 10.30 0.24 -19.38
N GLY A 148 10.05 1.55 -19.29
CA GLY A 148 8.77 2.10 -18.84
C GLY A 148 7.58 1.82 -19.76
N GLU A 149 7.79 1.79 -21.09
CA GLU A 149 6.72 1.46 -22.05
C GLU A 149 6.31 -0.01 -21.92
N THR A 150 7.28 -0.92 -21.74
CA THR A 150 7.00 -2.33 -21.46
C THR A 150 6.23 -2.50 -20.15
N LEU A 151 6.58 -1.75 -19.10
CA LEU A 151 5.81 -1.75 -17.86
C LEU A 151 4.35 -1.37 -18.13
N ILE A 152 4.10 -0.21 -18.74
CA ILE A 152 2.74 0.27 -19.07
C ILE A 152 1.99 -0.75 -19.93
N LYS A 153 2.64 -1.28 -20.97
CA LYS A 153 2.06 -2.25 -21.91
C LYS A 153 1.68 -3.56 -21.22
N LYS A 154 2.48 -4.04 -20.27
CA LYS A 154 2.21 -5.28 -19.53
C LYS A 154 1.14 -5.10 -18.45
N THR A 155 1.04 -3.92 -17.86
CA THR A 155 0.05 -3.62 -16.81
C THR A 155 -1.36 -3.42 -17.38
N LYS A 156 -1.49 -2.91 -18.61
CA LYS A 156 -2.80 -2.57 -19.21
C LYS A 156 -3.80 -3.73 -19.26
N ASP A 157 -3.32 -4.97 -19.29
CA ASP A 157 -4.14 -6.17 -19.40
C ASP A 157 -4.80 -6.54 -18.05
N PHE A 158 -4.44 -5.85 -16.95
CA PHE A 158 -4.95 -6.09 -15.60
C PHE A 158 -5.93 -5.01 -15.16
N GLN A 159 -7.24 -5.26 -15.35
CA GLN A 159 -8.31 -4.28 -15.08
C GLN A 159 -8.38 -3.78 -13.61
N ALA A 160 -7.91 -4.60 -12.66
CA ALA A 160 -7.86 -4.24 -11.25
C ALA A 160 -6.76 -3.21 -10.93
N VAL A 161 -5.75 -3.07 -11.81
CA VAL A 161 -4.69 -2.07 -11.64
C VAL A 161 -5.22 -0.70 -12.05
N LYS A 162 -5.24 0.26 -11.12
CA LYS A 162 -5.70 1.65 -11.38
C LYS A 162 -4.58 2.61 -11.74
N GLY A 163 -3.34 2.24 -11.48
CA GLY A 163 -2.18 3.03 -11.83
C GLY A 163 -0.96 2.70 -10.98
N PHE A 164 -0.04 3.66 -10.93
CA PHE A 164 1.23 3.54 -10.25
C PHE A 164 1.37 4.59 -9.15
N VAL A 165 2.05 4.23 -8.06
CA VAL A 165 2.53 5.16 -7.04
C VAL A 165 4.05 5.19 -7.15
N THR A 166 4.63 6.36 -7.35
CA THR A 166 6.08 6.51 -7.47
C THR A 166 6.61 7.14 -6.19
N ASN A 167 7.43 6.39 -5.46
CA ASN A 167 8.18 6.87 -4.31
C ASN A 167 9.54 7.42 -4.80
N PRO A 168 9.77 8.73 -4.73
CA PRO A 168 11.09 9.28 -5.01
C PRO A 168 12.09 8.76 -3.97
N VAL A 169 13.21 8.23 -4.45
CA VAL A 169 14.40 7.94 -3.63
C VAL A 169 15.39 9.07 -3.89
N TYR A 170 15.74 9.82 -2.84
CA TYR A 170 16.73 10.88 -2.93
C TYR A 170 18.13 10.33 -2.65
N PRO A 171 19.19 10.96 -3.20
CA PRO A 171 20.57 10.50 -3.01
C PRO A 171 21.00 10.38 -1.54
N TYR A 172 20.43 11.19 -0.65
CA TYR A 172 20.76 11.22 0.78
C TYR A 172 19.91 10.26 1.64
N ASP A 173 18.97 9.51 1.06
CA ASP A 173 18.20 8.48 1.77
C ASP A 173 19.03 7.18 1.97
N LEU A 174 20.34 7.24 1.72
CA LEU A 174 21.28 6.12 1.68
C LEU A 174 22.47 6.30 2.64
N ASP A 175 22.49 7.39 3.42
CA ASP A 175 23.49 7.64 4.47
C ASP A 175 23.00 7.15 5.84
#